data_AF-A0A921FFR4-F1
#
_entry.id   AF-A0A921FFR4-F1
#
_cell.length_a   1.000
_cell.length_b   1.000
_cell.length_c   1.000
_cell.angle_alpha   90.00
_cell.angle_beta   90.00
_cell.angle_gamma   90.00
#
_symmetry.space_group_name_H-M   'P 1'
#
loop_
_entity.id
_entity.type
_entity.pdbx_description
1 polymer ?
#
loop_
_entity_poly.entity_id
_entity_poly.type
_entity_poly.pdbx_seq_one_letter_code
_entity_poly.pdbx_strand_id
1 'polypeptide(L)' 'IHDNGLDIRHTIVPSEIGGRGIASALVKAAYDFALENALKPIATCSYAVIWLQRHPEYQGEISKDYCEGNSCAL' A
#
# COMPACT_ATOMS: atom_id res chain seq x y z
N ILE A 1 -3.25 12.65 8.01
CA ILE A 1 -2.51 12.03 9.14
C ILE A 1 -3.54 11.73 10.20
N HIS A 2 -4.09 10.53 10.18
CA HIS A 2 -4.69 9.92 11.37
C HIS A 2 -3.72 8.80 11.76
N ASP A 3 -3.36 8.72 13.05
CA ASP A 3 -2.64 7.60 13.66
C ASP A 3 -1.18 7.29 13.23
N ASN A 4 -0.35 8.32 12.98
CA ASN A 4 1.12 8.14 12.92
C ASN A 4 1.61 7.12 11.85
N GLY A 5 0.78 6.85 10.84
CA GLY A 5 1.03 5.88 9.78
C GLY A 5 0.67 6.40 8.40
N LEU A 6 1.28 5.80 7.38
CA LEU A 6 1.03 6.08 5.96
C LEU A 6 0.17 4.96 5.40
N ASP A 7 -1.12 5.27 5.21
CA ASP A 7 -2.12 4.33 4.68
C ASP A 7 -2.28 4.46 3.16
N ILE A 8 -1.91 3.42 2.42
CA ILE A 8 -2.18 3.32 0.99
C ILE A 8 -3.61 2.80 0.78
N ARG A 9 -4.53 3.75 0.56
CA ARG A 9 -5.96 3.47 0.35
C ARG A 9 -6.32 3.05 -1.07
N HIS A 10 -5.59 3.55 -2.06
CA HIS A 10 -5.81 3.20 -3.45
C HIS A 10 -4.57 3.48 -4.30
N THR A 11 -4.30 2.64 -5.30
CA THR A 11 -3.20 2.85 -6.26
C THR A 11 -3.77 2.68 -7.66
N ILE A 12 -3.88 3.79 -8.40
CA ILE A 12 -4.35 3.79 -9.79
C ILE A 12 -3.13 3.76 -10.69
N VAL A 13 -3.01 2.72 -11.50
CA VAL A 13 -2.08 2.69 -12.61
C VAL A 13 -2.91 2.52 -13.88
N PRO A 14 -2.86 3.48 -14.82
CA PRO A 14 -3.50 3.34 -16.12
C PRO A 14 -3.04 2.05 -16.79
N SER A 15 -3.98 1.31 -17.38
CA SER A 15 -3.70 0.02 -18.03
C SER A 15 -2.66 0.13 -19.15
N GLU A 16 -2.59 1.28 -19.81
CA GLU A 16 -1.64 1.62 -20.87
C GLU A 16 -0.17 1.53 -20.41
N ILE A 17 0.09 1.75 -19.12
CA ILE A 17 1.42 1.64 -18.50
C ILE A 17 1.50 0.48 -17.50
N GLY A 18 0.43 -0.30 -17.38
CA GLY A 18 0.34 -1.48 -16.55
C GLY A 18 1.31 -2.60 -16.98
N GLY A 19 1.58 -3.54 -16.09
CA GLY A 19 2.44 -4.71 -16.39
C GLY A 19 3.95 -4.46 -16.37
N ARG A 20 4.40 -3.22 -16.15
CA ARG A 20 5.83 -2.86 -16.05
C ARG A 20 6.37 -2.77 -14.62
N GLY A 21 5.59 -3.18 -13.63
CA GLY A 21 5.96 -3.08 -12.21
C GLY A 21 5.82 -1.67 -11.59
N ILE A 22 5.18 -0.72 -12.29
CA ILE A 22 5.03 0.67 -11.83
C ILE A 22 4.27 0.74 -10.49
N ALA A 23 3.18 -0.03 -10.35
CA ALA A 23 2.43 -0.07 -9.10
C ALA A 23 3.30 -0.51 -7.90
N SER A 24 4.17 -1.50 -8.11
CA SER A 24 5.11 -1.96 -7.08
C SER A 24 6.13 -0.89 -6.73
N ALA A 25 6.67 -0.19 -7.73
CA ALA A 25 7.63 0.90 -7.51
C ALA A 25 7.01 2.07 -6.73
N LEU A 26 5.75 2.43 -7.03
CA LEU A 26 5.02 3.48 -6.32
C LEU A 26 4.78 3.10 -4.85
N VAL A 27 4.30 1.88 -4.62
CA VAL A 27 4.04 1.38 -3.26
C VAL A 27 5.35 1.29 -2.46
N LYS A 28 6.42 0.79 -3.09
CA LYS A 28 7.74 0.74 -2.47
C LYS A 28 8.22 2.13 -2.06
N ALA A 29 8.18 3.11 -2.97
CA ALA A 29 8.63 4.47 -2.68
C ALA A 29 7.80 5.13 -1.57
N ALA A 30 6.49 4.88 -1.54
CA ALA A 30 5.61 5.38 -0.48
C ALA A 30 5.95 4.78 0.89
N TYR A 31 6.27 3.49 0.96
CA TYR A 31 6.65 2.84 2.21
C TYR A 31 8.10 3.12 2.63
N ASP A 32 9.03 3.25 1.69
CA ASP A 32 10.38 3.76 1.97
C ASP A 32 10.27 5.12 2.66
N PHE A 33 9.47 6.04 2.09
CA PHE A 33 9.21 7.34 2.69
C PHE A 33 8.56 7.23 4.07
N ALA A 34 7.63 6.28 4.26
CA ALA A 34 7.02 6.04 5.57
C ALA A 34 8.10 5.66 6.61
N LEU A 35 8.97 4.70 6.29
CA LEU A 35 10.04 4.26 7.18
C LEU A 35 11.04 5.39 7.49
N GLU A 36 11.44 6.18 6.48
CA GLU A 36 12.34 7.33 6.66
C GLU A 36 11.74 8.41 7.58
N ASN A 37 10.42 8.59 7.55
CA ASN A 37 9.72 9.55 8.39
C ASN A 37 9.21 8.95 9.72
N ALA A 38 9.66 7.75 10.08
CA ALA A 38 9.20 7.01 11.26
C ALA A 38 7.67 6.83 11.32
N LEU A 39 7.03 6.78 10.14
CA LEU A 39 5.62 6.47 9.96
C LEU A 39 5.44 4.98 9.76
N LYS A 40 4.34 4.45 10.28
CA LYS A 40 4.00 3.05 10.11
C LYS A 40 3.42 2.79 8.70
N PRO A 41 3.94 1.82 7.93
CA PRO A 41 3.33 1.41 6.66
C PRO A 41 1.98 0.76 6.93
N ILE A 42 0.90 1.31 6.40
CA ILE A 42 -0.47 0.76 6.52
C ILE A 42 -1.03 0.52 5.11
N ALA A 43 -1.71 -0.61 4.93
CA ALA A 43 -2.39 -0.95 3.68
C ALA A 43 -3.89 -1.13 3.87
N THR A 44 -4.68 -0.31 3.19
CA THR A 44 -6.13 -0.52 3.02
C THR A 44 -6.48 -1.02 1.62
N CYS A 45 -5.65 -0.80 0.60
CA CYS A 45 -5.93 -1.30 -0.75
C CYS A 45 -5.48 -2.75 -0.92
N SER A 46 -6.25 -3.56 -1.67
CA SER A 46 -5.93 -4.98 -1.90
C SER A 46 -4.54 -5.18 -2.51
N TYR A 47 -4.12 -4.30 -3.41
CA TYR A 47 -2.80 -4.36 -4.02
C TYR A 47 -1.68 -4.13 -2.99
N ALA A 48 -1.81 -3.11 -2.14
CA ALA A 48 -0.82 -2.79 -1.11
C ALA A 48 -0.78 -3.84 0.00
N VAL A 49 -1.92 -4.47 0.32
CA VAL A 49 -1.98 -5.62 1.24
C VAL A 49 -1.17 -6.78 0.68
N ILE A 50 -1.42 -7.17 -0.58
CA ILE A 50 -0.66 -8.23 -1.26
C ILE A 50 0.83 -7.87 -1.35
N TRP A 51 1.13 -6.59 -1.60
CA TRP A 51 2.51 -6.11 -1.66
C TRP A 51 3.21 -6.27 -0.30
N LEU A 52 2.61 -5.81 0.79
CA LEU A 52 3.16 -5.97 2.15
C LEU A 52 3.31 -7.44 2.55
N GLN A 53 2.39 -8.31 2.16
CA GLN A 53 2.51 -9.76 2.39
C GLN A 53 3.72 -10.38 1.68
N ARG A 54 4.11 -9.84 0.51
CA ARG A 54 5.32 -10.25 -0.22
C ARG A 54 6.59 -9.61 0.32
N HIS A 55 6.45 -8.54 1.10
CA HIS A 55 7.54 -7.71 1.62
C HIS A 55 7.46 -7.58 3.16
N PRO A 56 7.61 -8.68 3.91
CA PRO A 56 7.51 -8.68 5.37
C PRO A 56 8.59 -7.82 6.05
N GLU A 57 9.66 -7.45 5.34
CA GLU A 57 10.73 -6.58 5.84
C GLU A 57 10.25 -5.17 6.21
N TYR A 58 9.13 -4.70 5.64
CA TYR A 58 8.56 -3.39 5.95
C TYR A 58 7.71 -3.39 7.21
N GLN A 59 7.45 -4.56 7.81
CA GLN A 59 6.62 -4.71 9.01
C GLN A 59 5.27 -3.96 8.95
N GLY A 60 4.71 -3.84 7.75
CA GLY A 60 3.49 -3.07 7.52
C GLY A 60 2.26 -3.75 8.07
N GLU A 61 1.23 -2.96 8.36
CA GLU A 61 -0.04 -3.43 8.89
C GLU A 61 -1.16 -3.31 7.87
N ILE A 62 -2.07 -4.28 7.91
CA ILE A 62 -3.31 -4.22 7.15
C ILE A 62 -4.29 -3.36 7.96
N SER A 63 -4.82 -2.31 7.35
CA SER A 63 -5.82 -1.46 7.99
C SER A 63 -7.09 -2.25 8.30
N LYS A 64 -7.75 -1.91 9.40
CA LYS A 64 -9.08 -2.46 9.74
C LYS A 64 -10.15 -2.04 8.73
N ASP A 65 -9.90 -0.97 7.99
CA ASP A 65 -10.76 -0.50 6.91
C ASP A 65 -10.65 -1.36 5.63
N TYR A 66 -9.74 -2.36 5.60
CA TYR A 66 -9.67 -3.32 4.52
C TYR A 66 -10.91 -4.24 4.54
N CYS A 67 -11.88 -3.95 3.67
CA CYS A 67 -13.00 -4.85 3.47
C CYS A 67 -12.51 -6.16 2.82
N GLU A 68 -12.54 -7.25 3.59
CA GLU A 68 -12.22 -8.60 3.13
C GLU A 68 -13.24 -9.05 2.06
N GLY A 69 -12.90 -8.85 0.78
CA GLY A 69 -13.73 -9.27 -0.35
C GLY A 69 -13.84 -8.23 -1.45
N ASN A 70 -12.92 -8.31 -2.43
CA ASN A 70 -12.94 -7.83 -3.82
C ASN A 70 -13.68 -6.52 -4.22
N SER A 71 -14.01 -5.65 -3.27
CA SER A 71 -14.56 -4.33 -3.50
C SER A 71 -13.67 -3.33 -2.78
N CYS A 72 -12.47 -3.13 -3.34
CA CYS A 72 -11.70 -1.93 -3.01
C CYS A 72 -12.57 -0.73 -3.36
N ALA A 73 -12.70 0.20 -2.41
CA ALA A 73 -13.39 1.46 -2.57
C ALA A 73 -13.03 2.11 -3.92
N LEU A 74 -14.03 2.17 -4.80
CA LEU A 74 -14.13 3.13 -5.88
C LEU A 74 -14.73 4.42 -5.31
#